data_AF-A0A957V9M9-F1
#
_entry.id   AF-A0A957V9M9-F1
#
_cell.length_a   1.000
_cell.length_b   1.000
_cell.length_c   1.000
_cell.angle_alpha   90.00
_cell.angle_beta   90.00
_cell.angle_gamma   90.00
#
_symmetry.space_group_name_H-M   'P 1'
#
loop_
_entity.id
_entity.type
_entity.pdbx_description
1 polymer ?
#
loop_
_entity_poly.entity_id
_entity_poly.type
_entity_poly.pdbx_seq_one_letter_code
_entity_poly.pdbx_strand_id
1 'polypeptide(L)'
;MTDSTPYSDAREQVLAAAERLFAVKGYAGTTLRDIATAVGIRHASLYHHAPGGKEELFVEVTGRALQRHRDGLAHALASAPACLRGQLYAVADWLLAHAPMDLIRMAHADMPAIDAAQADRLSLLALESLILPVEAALHAAADRGEVADRD
;
A
#
# COMPACT_ATOMS: atom_id res chain seq x y z
N MET A 1 -26.51 9.71 3.82
CA MET A 1 -26.25 9.89 5.25
C MET A 1 -26.41 8.52 5.90
N THR A 2 -25.39 7.68 5.77
CA THR A 2 -25.42 6.29 6.25
C THR A 2 -24.75 6.23 7.62
N ASP A 3 -25.53 5.73 8.55
CA ASP A 3 -25.25 5.41 9.94
C ASP A 3 -23.84 4.81 10.12
N SER A 4 -22.90 5.60 10.64
CA SER A 4 -21.54 5.15 11.00
C SER A 4 -21.61 4.72 12.46
N THR A 5 -21.79 3.44 12.72
CA THR A 5 -21.83 2.91 14.09
C THR A 5 -20.48 3.24 14.76
N PRO A 6 -20.44 3.75 16.01
CA PRO A 6 -19.20 4.20 16.67
C PRO A 6 -18.06 3.14 16.74
N TYR A 7 -18.38 1.87 16.50
CA TYR A 7 -17.41 0.78 16.35
C TYR A 7 -16.60 0.81 15.04
N SER A 8 -17.17 1.29 13.92
CA SER A 8 -16.41 1.38 12.66
C SER A 8 -15.33 2.45 12.76
N ASP A 9 -15.64 3.56 13.44
CA ASP A 9 -14.68 4.66 13.65
C ASP A 9 -13.49 4.22 14.52
N ALA A 10 -13.73 3.43 15.58
CA ALA A 10 -12.66 2.93 16.45
C ALA A 10 -11.72 1.96 15.72
N ARG A 11 -12.27 1.04 14.90
CA ARG A 11 -11.45 0.12 14.10
C ARG A 11 -10.65 0.87 13.04
N GLU A 12 -11.26 1.86 12.39
CA GLU A 12 -10.55 2.64 11.38
C GLU A 12 -9.42 3.50 12.00
N GLN A 13 -9.60 4.02 13.21
CA GLN A 13 -8.52 4.67 13.96
C GLN A 13 -7.35 3.72 14.24
N VAL A 14 -7.64 2.47 14.63
CA VAL A 14 -6.62 1.43 14.83
C VAL A 14 -5.84 1.17 13.54
N LEU A 15 -6.54 1.00 12.42
CA LEU A 15 -5.91 0.75 11.13
C LEU A 15 -5.09 1.95 10.66
N ALA A 16 -5.59 3.17 10.79
CA ALA A 16 -4.86 4.38 10.43
C ALA A 16 -3.58 4.54 11.28
N ALA A 17 -3.62 4.19 12.57
CA ALA A 17 -2.44 4.18 13.42
C ALA A 17 -1.45 3.07 13.05
N ALA A 18 -1.96 1.87 12.77
CA ALA A 18 -1.16 0.74 12.31
C ALA A 18 -0.44 1.07 11.01
N GLU A 19 -1.14 1.61 10.01
CA GLU A 19 -0.58 2.01 8.72
C GLU A 19 0.59 2.98 8.90
N ARG A 20 0.41 4.06 9.68
CA ARG A 20 1.46 5.04 9.95
C ARG A 20 2.67 4.42 10.65
N LEU A 21 2.44 3.56 11.65
CA LEU A 21 3.52 2.95 12.41
C LEU A 21 4.30 1.94 11.56
N PHE A 22 3.63 1.11 10.76
CA PHE A 22 4.28 0.17 9.86
C PHE A 22 5.02 0.86 8.71
N ALA A 23 4.51 1.97 8.19
CA ALA A 23 5.22 2.75 7.17
C ALA A 23 6.58 3.25 7.69
N VAL A 24 6.62 3.72 8.94
CA VAL A 24 7.82 4.33 9.56
C VAL A 24 8.78 3.28 10.13
N LYS A 25 8.27 2.30 10.88
CA LYS A 25 9.09 1.37 11.68
C LYS A 25 9.18 -0.03 11.07
N GLY A 26 8.36 -0.33 10.08
CA GLY A 26 8.19 -1.67 9.54
C GLY A 26 7.49 -2.65 10.47
N TYR A 27 7.35 -3.88 9.98
CA TYR A 27 6.63 -4.94 10.67
C TYR A 27 7.34 -5.35 11.97
N ALA A 28 8.66 -5.57 11.90
CA ALA A 28 9.46 -5.98 13.04
C ALA A 28 9.56 -4.87 14.11
N GLY A 29 9.65 -3.60 13.70
CA GLY A 29 9.79 -2.45 14.60
C GLY A 29 8.48 -1.94 15.22
N THR A 30 7.33 -2.51 14.86
CA THR A 30 6.01 -2.11 15.38
C THR A 30 5.44 -3.18 16.30
N THR A 31 4.87 -2.76 17.42
CA THR A 31 4.16 -3.65 18.36
C THR A 31 2.67 -3.29 18.46
N LEU A 32 1.85 -4.27 18.86
CA LEU A 32 0.44 -4.02 19.20
C LEU A 32 0.28 -2.99 20.32
N ARG A 33 1.24 -2.92 21.25
CA ARG A 33 1.28 -1.90 22.31
C ARG A 33 1.50 -0.50 21.74
N ASP A 34 2.38 -0.34 20.75
CA ASP A 34 2.58 0.95 20.08
C ASP A 34 1.28 1.42 19.42
N ILE A 35 0.58 0.52 18.72
CA ILE A 35 -0.68 0.83 18.02
C ILE A 35 -1.76 1.21 19.02
N ALA A 36 -1.97 0.41 20.08
CA ALA A 36 -2.95 0.71 21.13
C ALA A 36 -2.66 2.05 21.82
N THR A 37 -1.37 2.34 22.09
CA THR A 37 -0.93 3.61 22.67
C THR A 37 -1.24 4.79 21.74
N ALA A 38 -0.99 4.63 20.44
CA ALA A 38 -1.21 5.69 19.44
C ALA A 38 -2.68 6.10 19.29
N VAL A 39 -3.63 5.20 19.59
CA VAL A 39 -5.08 5.48 19.54
C VAL A 39 -5.71 5.66 20.93
N GLY A 40 -4.92 5.60 22.01
CA GLY A 40 -5.41 5.83 23.37
C GLY A 40 -6.30 4.72 23.96
N ILE A 41 -6.17 3.48 23.47
CA ILE A 41 -6.95 2.34 23.99
C ILE A 41 -6.08 1.38 24.82
N ARG A 42 -6.73 0.51 25.58
CA ARG A 42 -6.04 -0.56 26.32
C ARG A 42 -5.54 -1.62 25.34
N HIS A 43 -4.36 -2.20 25.62
CA HIS A 43 -3.80 -3.27 24.79
C HIS A 43 -4.77 -4.44 24.58
N ALA A 44 -5.52 -4.85 25.61
CA ALA A 44 -6.54 -5.90 25.49
C ALA A 44 -7.68 -5.53 24.53
N SER A 45 -8.07 -4.24 24.47
CA SER A 45 -9.11 -3.76 23.55
C SER A 45 -8.69 -3.86 22.08
N LEU A 46 -7.39 -3.81 21.79
CA LEU A 46 -6.88 -3.95 20.43
C LEU A 46 -7.17 -5.34 19.85
N TYR A 47 -7.10 -6.40 20.65
CA TYR A 47 -7.45 -7.76 20.22
C TYR A 47 -8.93 -7.92 19.84
N HIS A 48 -9.82 -7.04 20.30
CA HIS A 48 -11.19 -7.00 19.79
C HIS A 48 -11.29 -6.42 18.38
N HIS A 49 -10.36 -5.54 17.99
CA HIS A 49 -10.32 -4.93 16.65
C HIS A 49 -9.50 -5.76 15.65
N ALA A 50 -8.48 -6.48 16.13
CA ALA A 50 -7.58 -7.34 15.38
C ALA A 50 -7.31 -8.65 16.14
N PRO A 51 -8.24 -9.62 16.09
CA PRO A 51 -8.08 -10.90 16.78
C PRO A 51 -6.91 -11.73 16.25
N GLY A 52 -6.55 -11.59 14.98
CA GLY A 52 -5.34 -12.13 14.35
C GLY A 52 -4.08 -11.31 14.64
N GLY A 53 -4.19 -10.24 15.43
CA GLY A 53 -3.07 -9.51 16.00
C GLY A 53 -2.29 -8.67 14.99
N LYS A 54 -0.96 -8.64 15.17
CA LYS A 54 -0.08 -7.70 14.44
C LYS A 54 -0.05 -7.99 12.94
N GLU A 55 -0.02 -9.27 12.58
CA GLU A 55 0.04 -9.70 11.18
C GLU A 55 -1.25 -9.36 10.45
N GLU A 56 -2.43 -9.58 11.05
CA GLU A 56 -3.72 -9.16 10.48
C GLU A 56 -3.71 -7.66 10.15
N LEU A 57 -3.32 -6.82 11.11
CA LEU A 57 -3.24 -5.38 10.90
C LEU A 57 -2.25 -5.02 9.80
N PHE A 58 -1.06 -5.63 9.79
CA PHE A 58 -0.04 -5.36 8.81
C PHE A 58 -0.50 -5.71 7.38
N VAL A 59 -1.04 -6.92 7.20
CA VAL A 59 -1.54 -7.39 5.90
C VAL A 59 -2.69 -6.50 5.42
N GLU A 60 -3.63 -6.16 6.29
CA GLU A 60 -4.78 -5.34 5.91
C GLU A 60 -4.37 -3.93 5.48
N VAL A 61 -3.57 -3.22 6.29
CA VAL A 61 -3.19 -1.84 5.95
C VAL A 61 -2.23 -1.78 4.76
N THR A 62 -1.34 -2.76 4.62
CA THR A 62 -0.46 -2.86 3.45
C THR A 62 -1.28 -3.14 2.19
N GLY A 63 -2.23 -4.06 2.25
CA GLY A 63 -3.16 -4.34 1.15
C GLY A 63 -3.95 -3.09 0.73
N ARG A 64 -4.50 -2.35 1.70
CA ARG A 64 -5.21 -1.08 1.45
C ARG A 64 -4.30 -0.03 0.81
N ALA A 65 -3.04 0.07 1.26
CA ALA A 65 -2.07 1.00 0.68
C ALA A 65 -1.76 0.64 -0.78
N LEU A 66 -1.50 -0.63 -1.07
CA LEU A 66 -1.24 -1.11 -2.43
C LEU A 66 -2.45 -0.86 -3.35
N GLN A 67 -3.67 -1.13 -2.88
CA GLN A 67 -4.90 -0.82 -3.62
C GLN A 67 -5.04 0.67 -3.94
N ARG A 68 -4.78 1.56 -2.96
CA ARG A 68 -4.77 3.01 -3.22
C ARG A 68 -3.76 3.41 -4.28
N HIS A 69 -2.57 2.80 -4.26
CA HIS A 69 -1.58 3.03 -5.32
C HIS A 69 -2.05 2.53 -6.68
N ARG A 70 -2.65 1.34 -6.76
CA ARG A 70 -3.20 0.80 -8.00
C ARG A 70 -4.23 1.74 -8.61
N ASP A 71 -5.23 2.14 -7.83
CA ASP A 71 -6.34 2.97 -8.30
C ASP A 71 -5.85 4.35 -8.71
N GLY A 72 -4.96 4.94 -7.92
CA GLY A 72 -4.41 6.25 -8.20
C GLY A 72 -3.47 6.29 -9.39
N LEU A 73 -2.60 5.28 -9.55
CA LEU A 73 -1.74 5.17 -10.73
C LEU A 73 -2.57 4.94 -12.00
N ALA A 74 -3.59 4.08 -11.94
CA ALA A 74 -4.50 3.88 -13.06
C ALA A 74 -5.20 5.20 -13.45
N HIS A 75 -5.69 5.96 -12.47
CA HIS A 75 -6.33 7.25 -12.70
C HIS A 75 -5.36 8.30 -13.26
N ALA A 76 -4.14 8.38 -12.72
CA ALA A 76 -3.09 9.30 -13.15
C ALA A 76 -2.69 9.01 -14.61
N LEU A 77 -2.48 7.74 -14.95
CA LEU A 77 -2.15 7.30 -16.30
C LEU A 77 -3.26 7.59 -17.31
N ALA A 78 -4.52 7.37 -16.92
CA ALA A 78 -5.68 7.62 -17.78
C ALA A 78 -5.95 9.11 -18.02
N SER A 79 -5.59 9.95 -17.06
CA SER A 79 -5.80 11.41 -17.12
C SER A 79 -4.60 12.15 -17.74
N ALA A 80 -3.47 11.46 -17.89
CA ALA A 80 -2.26 12.03 -18.48
C ALA A 80 -2.40 12.22 -20.00
N PRO A 81 -1.61 13.13 -20.60
CA PRO A 81 -1.42 13.15 -22.05
C PRO A 81 -1.03 11.76 -22.57
N ALA A 82 -1.54 11.37 -23.74
CA ALA A 82 -1.28 10.08 -24.38
C ALA A 82 0.13 10.00 -25.01
N CYS A 83 1.14 10.40 -24.25
CA CYS A 83 2.56 10.22 -24.53
C CYS A 83 3.27 9.73 -23.28
N LEU A 84 4.32 8.94 -23.45
CA LEU A 84 5.04 8.29 -22.35
C LEU A 84 5.56 9.32 -21.35
N ARG A 85 6.10 10.44 -21.85
CA ARG A 85 6.59 11.53 -21.00
C ARG A 85 5.50 12.05 -20.05
N GLY A 86 4.30 12.31 -20.57
CA GLY A 86 3.18 12.80 -19.77
C GLY A 86 2.73 11.77 -18.73
N GLN A 87 2.65 10.51 -19.14
CA GLN A 87 2.31 9.38 -18.27
C GLN A 87 3.34 9.18 -17.15
N LEU A 88 4.64 9.23 -17.45
CA LEU A 88 5.71 9.12 -16.45
C LEU A 88 5.68 10.29 -15.45
N TYR A 89 5.38 11.51 -15.89
CA TYR A 89 5.19 12.62 -14.96
C TYR A 89 3.98 12.41 -14.05
N ALA A 90 2.85 11.92 -14.58
CA ALA A 90 1.67 11.64 -13.77
C ALA A 90 1.91 10.53 -12.74
N VAL A 91 2.64 9.47 -13.12
CA VAL A 91 3.09 8.41 -12.20
C VAL A 91 4.00 8.99 -11.12
N ALA A 92 5.00 9.79 -11.50
CA ALA A 92 5.92 10.39 -10.54
C ALA A 92 5.22 11.33 -9.56
N ASP A 93 4.30 12.16 -10.05
CA ASP A 93 3.50 13.08 -9.22
C ASP A 93 2.64 12.30 -8.21
N TRP A 94 1.95 11.25 -8.66
CA TRP A 94 1.17 10.39 -7.77
C TRP A 94 2.05 9.74 -6.69
N LEU A 95 3.20 9.19 -7.06
CA LEU A 95 4.10 8.52 -6.11
C LEU A 95 4.72 9.49 -5.10
N LEU A 96 5.06 10.73 -5.52
CA LEU A 96 5.65 11.74 -4.64
C LEU A 96 4.61 12.44 -3.74
N ALA A 97 3.35 12.49 -4.16
CA ALA A 97 2.26 13.07 -3.37
C ALA A 97 1.79 12.17 -2.21
N HIS A 98 2.19 10.91 -2.19
CA HIS A 98 1.79 9.93 -1.18
C HIS A 98 2.99 9.46 -0.37
N ALA A 99 2.75 9.01 0.87
CA ALA A 99 3.83 8.51 1.73
C ALA A 99 4.59 7.38 1.00
N PRO A 100 5.93 7.46 0.87
CA PRO A 100 6.68 6.47 0.13
C PRO A 100 6.58 5.12 0.84
N MET A 101 6.12 4.11 0.12
CA MET A 101 6.28 2.71 0.55
C MET A 101 7.75 2.34 0.38
N ASP A 102 8.37 1.89 1.47
CA ASP A 102 9.75 1.39 1.44
C ASP A 102 9.76 -0.04 0.89
N LEU A 103 9.72 -0.17 -0.43
CA LEU A 103 9.65 -1.45 -1.13
C LEU A 103 10.86 -2.36 -0.83
N ILE A 104 12.03 -1.77 -0.62
CA ILE A 104 13.25 -2.52 -0.29
C ILE A 104 13.09 -3.15 1.09
N ARG A 105 12.70 -2.36 2.09
CA ARG A 105 12.45 -2.88 3.44
C ARG A 105 11.30 -3.89 3.46
N MET A 106 10.23 -3.63 2.71
CA MET A 106 9.12 -4.57 2.61
C MET A 106 9.59 -5.92 2.06
N ALA A 107 10.27 -5.92 0.92
CA ALA A 107 10.73 -7.16 0.28
C ALA A 107 11.75 -7.94 1.11
N HIS A 108 12.69 -7.24 1.76
CA HIS A 108 13.83 -7.89 2.43
C HIS A 108 13.66 -8.08 3.94
N ALA A 109 12.77 -7.33 4.60
CA ALA A 109 12.62 -7.37 6.05
C ALA A 109 11.19 -7.67 6.51
N ASP A 110 10.16 -7.08 5.89
CA ASP A 110 8.79 -7.31 6.35
C ASP A 110 8.19 -8.62 5.81
N MET A 111 8.29 -8.88 4.50
CA MET A 111 7.72 -10.08 3.87
C MET A 111 8.30 -11.38 4.47
N PRO A 112 9.61 -11.50 4.74
CA PRO A 112 10.16 -12.70 5.39
C PRO A 112 9.74 -12.86 6.86
N ALA A 113 9.15 -11.83 7.48
CA ALA A 113 8.79 -11.82 8.89
C ALA A 113 7.31 -12.15 9.15
N ILE A 114 6.51 -12.36 8.10
CA ILE A 114 5.10 -12.75 8.17
C ILE A 114 4.87 -14.14 7.58
N ASP A 115 3.67 -14.67 7.73
CA ASP A 115 3.24 -15.90 7.05
C ASP A 115 3.52 -15.85 5.53
N ALA A 116 4.04 -16.95 4.99
CA ALA A 116 4.48 -17.04 3.60
C ALA A 116 3.34 -16.81 2.60
N ALA A 117 2.13 -17.31 2.88
CA ALA A 117 1.00 -17.11 1.98
C ALA A 117 0.53 -15.65 1.96
N GLN A 118 0.63 -14.96 3.10
CA GLN A 118 0.37 -13.52 3.16
C GLN A 118 1.46 -12.70 2.47
N ALA A 119 2.73 -13.09 2.63
CA ALA A 119 3.86 -12.47 1.93
C ALA A 119 3.70 -12.58 0.41
N ASP A 120 3.38 -13.78 -0.10
CA ASP A 120 3.15 -14.02 -1.53
C ASP A 120 1.98 -13.16 -2.03
N ARG A 121 0.87 -13.13 -1.28
CA ARG A 121 -0.30 -12.31 -1.61
C ARG A 121 0.06 -10.82 -1.73
N LEU A 122 0.77 -10.27 -0.74
CA LEU A 122 1.15 -8.85 -0.75
C LEU A 122 2.16 -8.54 -1.85
N SER A 123 3.08 -9.47 -2.13
CA SER A 123 4.06 -9.32 -3.21
C SER A 123 3.40 -9.27 -4.58
N LEU A 124 2.41 -10.15 -4.84
CA LEU A 124 1.61 -10.11 -6.06
C LEU A 124 0.80 -8.82 -6.16
N LEU A 125 0.15 -8.39 -5.08
CA LEU A 125 -0.55 -7.11 -5.04
C LEU A 125 0.39 -5.93 -5.32
N ALA A 126 1.62 -5.97 -4.80
CA ALA A 126 2.61 -4.92 -5.06
C ALA A 126 3.01 -4.85 -6.53
N LEU A 127 3.25 -6.02 -7.16
CA LEU A 127 3.53 -6.12 -8.59
C LEU A 127 2.38 -5.52 -9.42
N GLU A 128 1.14 -5.95 -9.15
CA GLU A 128 -0.05 -5.46 -9.85
C GLU A 128 -0.30 -3.97 -9.63
N SER A 129 0.04 -3.45 -8.46
CA SER A 129 -0.28 -2.08 -8.09
C SER A 129 0.76 -1.07 -8.56
N LEU A 130 2.03 -1.46 -8.69
CA LEU A 130 3.13 -0.52 -8.92
C LEU A 130 3.88 -0.76 -10.22
N ILE A 131 4.03 -2.02 -10.63
CA ILE A 131 4.88 -2.38 -11.77
C ILE A 131 4.05 -2.51 -13.04
N LEU A 132 3.00 -3.34 -13.01
CA LEU A 132 2.19 -3.62 -14.19
C LEU A 132 1.57 -2.38 -14.85
N PRO A 133 1.09 -1.33 -14.12
CA PRO A 133 0.57 -0.13 -14.76
C PRO A 133 1.64 0.64 -15.55
N VAL A 134 2.87 0.68 -15.03
CA VAL A 134 4.00 1.36 -15.69
C VAL A 134 4.47 0.54 -16.89
N GLU A 135 4.56 -0.78 -16.75
CA GLU A 135 4.87 -1.69 -17.84
C GLU A 135 3.84 -1.58 -18.99
N ALA A 136 2.55 -1.53 -18.66
CA ALA A 136 1.49 -1.33 -19.65
C ALA A 136 1.63 0.03 -20.37
N ALA A 137 1.98 1.09 -19.64
CA ALA A 137 2.23 2.41 -20.24
C ALA A 137 3.45 2.40 -21.19
N LEU A 138 4.51 1.66 -20.83
CA LEU A 138 5.70 1.47 -21.67
C LEU A 138 5.39 0.67 -22.93
N HIS A 139 4.65 -0.44 -22.82
CA HIS A 139 4.21 -1.21 -23.99
C HIS A 139 3.34 -0.36 -24.92
N ALA A 140 2.36 0.36 -24.38
CA ALA A 140 1.52 1.25 -25.18
C ALA A 140 2.34 2.37 -25.86
N ALA A 141 3.45 2.81 -25.24
CA ALA A 141 4.36 3.79 -25.83
C ALA A 141 5.21 3.18 -26.96
N ALA A 142 5.64 1.92 -26.81
CA ALA A 142 6.31 1.18 -27.88
C ALA A 142 5.39 1.01 -29.10
N ASP A 143 4.12 0.66 -28.89
CA ASP A 143 3.10 0.58 -29.96
C ASP A 143 2.92 1.91 -30.71
N ARG A 144 3.15 3.04 -30.04
CA ARG A 144 3.12 4.39 -30.62
C ARG A 144 4.46 4.83 -31.24
N GLY A 145 5.50 4.00 -31.16
CA GLY A 145 6.84 4.31 -31.65
C GLY A 145 7.61 5.32 -30.80
N GLU A 146 7.21 5.54 -29.54
CA GLU A 146 7.88 6.46 -28.61
C GLU A 146 9.11 5.82 -27.92
N VAL A 147 9.15 4.49 -27.88
CA VAL A 147 10.25 3.70 -27.31
C VAL A 147 10.70 2.71 -28.37
N ALA A 148 12.00 2.63 -28.59
CA ALA A 148 12.56 1.59 -29.47
C ALA A 148 12.49 0.24 -28.76
N ASP A 149 12.05 -0.79 -29.47
CA ASP A 149 12.28 -2.16 -29.01
C ASP A 149 13.78 -2.39 -28.90
N ARG A 150 14.21 -2.87 -27.73
CA ARG A 150 15.57 -3.38 -27.58
C ARG A 150 15.53 -4.86 -27.89
N ASP A 151 15.74 -5.17 -29.17
CA ASP A 151 16.15 -6.50 -29.64
C ASP A 151 17.45 -6.96 -28.93
#